data_AF-A0A8T0C0T1-F1
#
_entry.id   AF-A0A8T0C0T1-F1
#
_cell.length_a   1.000
_cell.length_b   1.000
_cell.length_c   1.000
_cell.angle_alpha   90.00
_cell.angle_beta   90.00
_cell.angle_gamma   90.00
#
_symmetry.space_group_name_H-M   'P 1'
#
loop_
_entity.id
_entity.type
_entity.pdbx_description
1 polymer ?
#
loop_
_entity_poly.entity_id
_entity_poly.type
_entity_poly.pdbx_seq_one_letter_code
_entity_poly.pdbx_strand_id
1 'polypeptide(L)'
;MATNNKLKKVKAGRDHIADNFYNALSLSDMAQHAHISPYHFLRVFKDTYGETPNEFLIRLRVAHAKKLLITENHSVSEVCEHVGYSSLGSFSSLFLKQTGMAPTLYRRKLWALSAEPFCFPAQAIPACYARHFLGK
;
A
#
# COMPACT_ATOMS: atom_id res chain seq x y z
N MET A 1 -14.80 -24.18 -17.49
CA MET A 1 -15.20 -22.86 -18.04
C MET A 1 -15.77 -21.88 -17.00
N ALA A 2 -16.33 -22.32 -15.86
CA ALA A 2 -16.88 -21.43 -14.82
C ALA A 2 -15.84 -20.57 -14.05
N THR A 3 -14.58 -21.02 -13.98
CA THR A 3 -13.49 -20.37 -13.22
C THR A 3 -13.07 -19.01 -13.79
N ASN A 4 -13.20 -18.81 -15.11
CA ASN A 4 -12.77 -17.58 -15.78
C ASN A 4 -13.67 -16.38 -15.42
N ASN A 5 -14.99 -16.57 -15.37
CA ASN A 5 -15.93 -15.51 -14.99
C ASN A 5 -15.77 -15.11 -13.51
N LYS A 6 -15.60 -16.11 -12.64
CA LYS A 6 -15.33 -15.91 -11.21
C LYS A 6 -14.09 -15.04 -10.98
N LEU A 7 -12.98 -15.36 -11.64
CA LEU A 7 -11.75 -14.58 -11.53
C LEU A 7 -11.90 -13.15 -12.07
N LYS A 8 -12.60 -12.98 -13.21
CA LYS A 8 -12.88 -11.65 -13.78
C LYS A 8 -13.63 -10.74 -12.81
N LYS A 9 -14.67 -11.25 -12.15
CA LYS A 9 -15.45 -10.50 -11.15
C LYS A 9 -14.61 -10.12 -9.93
N VAL A 10 -13.81 -11.05 -9.43
CA VAL A 10 -12.96 -10.82 -8.25
C VAL A 10 -11.84 -9.84 -8.56
N LYS A 11 -11.28 -9.87 -9.78
CA LYS A 11 -10.38 -8.85 -10.28
C LYS A 11 -11.07 -7.48 -10.33
N ALA A 12 -12.27 -7.38 -10.90
CA ALA A 12 -13.02 -6.12 -10.95
C ALA A 12 -13.26 -5.52 -9.55
N GLY A 13 -13.59 -6.35 -8.56
CA GLY A 13 -13.67 -5.91 -7.16
C GLY A 13 -12.33 -5.43 -6.60
N ARG A 14 -11.22 -6.10 -6.93
CA ARG A 14 -9.87 -5.68 -6.53
C ARG A 14 -9.48 -4.33 -7.15
N ASP A 15 -9.74 -4.17 -8.43
CA ASP A 15 -9.45 -2.94 -9.18
C ASP A 15 -10.24 -1.78 -8.59
N HIS A 16 -11.54 -1.99 -8.29
CA HIS A 16 -12.36 -1.00 -7.60
C HIS A 16 -11.80 -0.58 -6.22
N ILE A 17 -11.32 -1.54 -5.42
CA ILE A 17 -10.65 -1.25 -4.14
C ILE A 17 -9.38 -0.41 -4.38
N ALA A 18 -8.59 -0.75 -5.39
CA ALA A 18 -7.36 -0.03 -5.71
C ALA A 18 -7.62 1.40 -6.21
N ASP A 19 -8.73 1.62 -6.92
CA ASP A 19 -9.10 2.95 -7.42
C ASP A 19 -9.74 3.83 -6.35
N ASN A 20 -10.36 3.23 -5.32
CA ASN A 20 -11.16 3.95 -4.31
C ASN A 20 -10.63 3.82 -2.88
N PHE A 21 -9.37 3.42 -2.69
CA PHE A 21 -8.84 3.09 -1.36
C PHE A 21 -8.93 4.24 -0.35
N TYR A 22 -8.96 5.49 -0.82
CA TYR A 22 -9.07 6.71 0.00
C TYR A 22 -10.48 6.97 0.55
N ASN A 23 -11.51 6.30 0.00
CA ASN A 23 -12.89 6.42 0.47
C ASN A 23 -13.20 5.41 1.58
N ALA A 24 -14.23 5.69 2.37
CA ALA A 24 -14.82 4.69 3.27
C ALA A 24 -15.44 3.57 2.42
N LEU A 25 -14.75 2.43 2.33
CA LEU A 25 -15.21 1.26 1.58
C LEU A 25 -15.63 0.14 2.52
N SER A 26 -16.88 -0.28 2.43
CA SER A 26 -17.36 -1.48 3.10
C SER A 26 -17.19 -2.72 2.21
N LEU A 27 -17.17 -3.91 2.82
CA LEU A 27 -17.14 -5.17 2.07
C LEU A 27 -18.33 -5.29 1.10
N SER A 28 -19.48 -4.73 1.46
CA SER A 28 -20.67 -4.72 0.63
C SER A 28 -20.47 -3.90 -0.64
N ASP A 29 -19.85 -2.73 -0.54
CA ASP A 29 -19.57 -1.86 -1.69
C ASP A 29 -18.63 -2.55 -2.67
N MET A 30 -17.55 -3.16 -2.14
CA MET A 30 -16.57 -3.91 -2.94
C MET A 30 -17.22 -5.09 -3.68
N ALA A 31 -18.10 -5.82 -3.00
CA ALA A 31 -18.77 -6.99 -3.56
C ALA A 31 -19.86 -6.62 -4.58
N GLN A 32 -20.56 -5.50 -4.35
CA GLN A 32 -21.56 -4.97 -5.27
C GLN A 32 -20.94 -4.60 -6.61
N HIS A 33 -19.76 -3.97 -6.61
CA HIS A 33 -19.02 -3.64 -7.83
C HIS A 33 -18.54 -4.91 -8.59
N ALA A 34 -18.33 -6.02 -7.88
CA ALA A 34 -18.00 -7.31 -8.47
C ALA A 34 -19.24 -8.11 -8.93
N HIS A 35 -20.45 -7.64 -8.64
CA HIS A 35 -21.72 -8.38 -8.83
C HIS A 35 -21.69 -9.78 -8.19
N ILE A 36 -21.24 -9.84 -6.93
CA ILE A 36 -21.16 -11.05 -6.10
C ILE A 36 -21.67 -10.72 -4.69
N SER A 37 -22.23 -11.71 -3.97
CA SER A 37 -22.58 -11.51 -2.56
C SER A 37 -21.34 -11.26 -1.68
N PRO A 38 -21.43 -10.44 -0.62
CA PRO A 38 -20.27 -10.08 0.21
C PRO A 38 -19.50 -11.27 0.78
N TYR A 39 -20.21 -12.29 1.26
CA TYR A 39 -19.61 -13.50 1.83
C TYR A 39 -18.89 -14.34 0.76
N HIS A 40 -19.48 -14.46 -0.44
CA HIS A 40 -18.83 -15.18 -1.53
C HIS A 40 -17.62 -14.41 -2.05
N PHE A 41 -17.71 -13.07 -2.16
CA PHE A 41 -16.59 -12.23 -2.55
C PHE A 41 -15.41 -12.38 -1.58
N LEU A 42 -15.65 -12.28 -0.27
CA LEU A 42 -14.64 -12.47 0.78
C LEU A 42 -13.90 -13.81 0.62
N ARG A 43 -14.65 -14.93 0.52
CA ARG A 43 -14.07 -16.26 0.41
C ARG A 43 -13.22 -16.38 -0.86
N VAL A 44 -13.78 -16.00 -1.99
CA VAL A 44 -13.12 -16.15 -3.29
C VAL A 44 -11.90 -15.25 -3.41
N PHE A 45 -11.99 -14.02 -2.92
CA PHE A 45 -10.88 -13.08 -2.92
C PHE A 45 -9.72 -13.65 -2.11
N LYS A 46 -9.99 -14.19 -0.91
CA LYS A 46 -8.98 -14.85 -0.08
C LYS A 46 -8.38 -16.08 -0.75
N ASP A 47 -9.20 -16.94 -1.34
CA ASP A 47 -8.72 -18.14 -2.06
C ASP A 47 -7.83 -17.75 -3.27
N THR A 48 -8.07 -16.60 -3.88
CA THR A 48 -7.37 -16.14 -5.09
C THR A 48 -6.08 -15.37 -4.77
N TYR A 49 -6.10 -14.50 -3.75
CA TYR A 49 -5.00 -13.56 -3.45
C TYR A 49 -4.28 -13.85 -2.13
N GLY A 50 -4.76 -14.80 -1.33
CA GLY A 50 -4.17 -15.16 -0.04
C GLY A 50 -4.47 -14.20 1.11
N GLU A 51 -5.11 -13.06 0.83
CA GLU A 51 -5.51 -12.04 1.81
C GLU A 51 -6.99 -11.69 1.63
N THR A 52 -7.64 -11.18 2.67
CA THR A 52 -9.02 -10.67 2.59
C THR A 52 -9.08 -9.30 1.91
N PRO A 53 -10.24 -8.88 1.36
CA PRO A 53 -10.40 -7.55 0.77
C PRO A 53 -10.04 -6.40 1.73
N ASN A 54 -10.37 -6.54 3.02
CA ASN A 54 -10.03 -5.54 4.03
C ASN A 54 -8.53 -5.50 4.32
N GLU A 55 -7.85 -6.66 4.37
CA GLU A 55 -6.39 -6.71 4.51
C GLU A 55 -5.69 -6.07 3.30
N PHE A 56 -6.18 -6.35 2.09
CA PHE A 56 -5.71 -5.72 0.86
C PHE A 56 -5.87 -4.19 0.90
N LEU A 57 -7.03 -3.69 1.32
CA LEU A 57 -7.29 -2.26 1.48
C LEU A 57 -6.32 -1.61 2.49
N ILE A 58 -6.14 -2.23 3.66
CA ILE A 58 -5.21 -1.76 4.68
C ILE A 58 -3.78 -1.71 4.12
N ARG A 59 -3.36 -2.76 3.41
CA ARG A 59 -2.02 -2.84 2.81
C ARG A 59 -1.80 -1.73 1.79
N LEU A 60 -2.78 -1.46 0.92
CA LEU A 60 -2.72 -0.35 -0.03
C LEU A 60 -2.61 1.00 0.67
N ARG A 61 -3.48 1.27 1.66
CA ARG A 61 -3.47 2.53 2.42
C ARG A 61 -2.13 2.76 3.12
N VAL A 62 -1.56 1.73 3.74
CA VAL A 62 -0.25 1.82 4.40
C VAL A 62 0.87 2.05 3.37
N ALA A 63 0.82 1.40 2.21
CA ALA A 63 1.81 1.63 1.15
C ALA A 63 1.76 3.08 0.62
N HIS A 64 0.56 3.61 0.39
CA HIS A 64 0.38 5.01 0.02
C HIS A 64 0.82 5.97 1.12
N ALA A 65 0.47 5.70 2.38
CA ALA A 65 0.91 6.50 3.52
C ALA A 65 2.44 6.56 3.60
N LYS A 66 3.13 5.43 3.46
CA LYS A 66 4.61 5.40 3.42
C LYS A 66 5.15 6.31 2.33
N LYS A 67 4.59 6.26 1.13
CA LYS A 67 5.00 7.11 0.00
C LYS A 67 4.83 8.59 0.36
N LEU A 68 3.63 9.01 0.77
CA LEU A 68 3.32 10.39 1.13
C LEU A 68 4.21 10.92 2.26
N LEU A 69 4.52 10.07 3.26
CA LEU A 69 5.41 10.44 4.37
C LEU A 69 6.83 10.78 3.92
N ILE A 70 7.29 10.27 2.77
CA ILE A 70 8.65 10.41 2.24
C ILE A 70 8.73 11.49 1.17
N THR A 71 7.78 11.48 0.22
CA THR A 71 7.86 12.28 -1.01
C THR A 71 7.35 13.70 -0.82
N GLU A 72 6.48 13.92 0.16
CA GLU A 72 5.75 15.17 0.34
C GLU A 72 5.89 15.67 1.78
N ASN A 73 5.74 16.99 1.95
CA ASN A 73 5.87 17.66 3.25
C ASN A 73 4.56 17.67 4.07
N HIS A 74 3.63 16.78 3.75
CA HIS A 74 2.35 16.68 4.46
C HIS A 74 2.54 16.40 5.96
N SER A 75 1.71 16.93 6.82
CA SER A 75 1.64 16.52 8.22
C SER A 75 1.12 15.08 8.34
N VAL A 76 1.34 14.42 9.48
CA VAL A 76 0.80 13.05 9.69
C VAL A 76 -0.74 13.07 9.69
N SER A 77 -1.37 14.18 10.09
CA SER A 77 -2.82 14.35 10.03
C SER A 77 -3.32 14.39 8.58
N GLU A 78 -2.66 15.16 7.72
CA GLU A 78 -3.00 15.23 6.30
C GLU A 78 -2.84 13.86 5.63
N VAL A 79 -1.75 13.14 5.90
CA VAL A 79 -1.56 11.77 5.38
C VAL A 79 -2.67 10.83 5.84
N CYS A 80 -3.12 10.94 7.09
CA CYS A 80 -4.23 10.16 7.64
C CYS A 80 -5.52 10.37 6.82
N GLU A 81 -5.85 11.62 6.52
CA GLU A 81 -7.02 11.97 5.71
C GLU A 81 -6.87 11.50 4.27
N HIS A 82 -5.69 11.71 3.65
CA HIS A 82 -5.42 11.30 2.27
C HIS A 82 -5.53 9.79 2.03
N VAL A 83 -5.23 8.96 3.03
CA VAL A 83 -5.36 7.50 2.92
C VAL A 83 -6.70 6.96 3.43
N GLY A 84 -7.67 7.83 3.72
CA GLY A 84 -9.04 7.46 4.03
C GLY A 84 -9.30 7.04 5.48
N TYR A 85 -8.56 7.60 6.43
CA TYR A 85 -8.83 7.45 7.87
C TYR A 85 -9.32 8.76 8.48
N SER A 86 -10.40 8.67 9.26
CA SER A 86 -11.00 9.84 9.94
C SER A 86 -10.33 10.18 11.28
N SER A 87 -9.52 9.28 11.84
CA SER A 87 -8.88 9.47 13.13
C SER A 87 -7.40 9.11 13.09
N LEU A 88 -6.58 10.09 13.50
CA LEU A 88 -5.13 9.97 13.59
C LEU A 88 -4.69 8.84 14.53
N GLY A 89 -5.41 8.61 15.63
CA GLY A 89 -5.09 7.56 16.60
C GLY A 89 -5.27 6.16 16.03
N SER A 90 -6.38 5.94 15.31
CA SER A 90 -6.67 4.69 14.62
C SER A 90 -5.65 4.42 13.52
N PHE A 91 -5.34 5.44 12.71
CA PHE A 91 -4.33 5.35 11.67
C PHE A 91 -2.93 5.05 12.26
N SER A 92 -2.50 5.77 13.29
CA SER A 92 -1.17 5.61 13.88
C SER A 92 -0.98 4.22 14.48
N SER A 93 -1.99 3.70 15.17
CA SER A 93 -1.98 2.34 15.74
C SER A 93 -1.91 1.28 14.64
N LEU A 94 -2.69 1.44 13.58
CA LEU A 94 -2.68 0.54 12.44
C LEU A 94 -1.34 0.58 11.69
N PHE A 95 -0.82 1.78 11.43
CA PHE A 95 0.46 1.97 10.75
C PHE A 95 1.59 1.35 11.57
N LEU A 96 1.61 1.55 12.89
CA LEU A 96 2.56 0.90 13.78
C LEU A 96 2.45 -0.63 13.69
N LYS A 97 1.24 -1.19 13.74
CA LYS A 97 1.01 -2.63 13.62
C LYS A 97 1.52 -3.20 12.28
N GLN A 98 1.34 -2.46 11.19
CA GLN A 98 1.67 -2.90 9.82
C GLN A 98 3.14 -2.66 9.44
N THR A 99 3.84 -1.73 10.11
CA THR A 99 5.19 -1.33 9.73
C THR A 99 6.24 -1.53 10.82
N GLY A 100 5.81 -1.77 12.06
CA GLY A 100 6.65 -1.85 13.25
C GLY A 100 7.11 -0.49 13.78
N MET A 101 6.74 0.63 13.14
CA MET A 101 7.19 1.96 13.54
C MET A 101 6.07 3.00 13.44
N ALA A 102 6.06 4.01 14.31
CA ALA A 102 5.11 5.10 14.23
C ALA A 102 5.35 5.98 12.99
N PRO A 103 4.31 6.60 12.38
CA PRO A 103 4.46 7.42 11.16
C PRO A 103 5.51 8.53 11.28
N THR A 104 5.53 9.26 12.39
CA THR A 104 6.51 10.34 12.63
C THR A 104 7.94 9.81 12.70
N LEU A 105 8.13 8.66 13.36
CA LEU A 105 9.42 7.99 13.45
C LEU A 105 9.85 7.46 12.08
N TYR A 106 8.89 6.94 11.29
CA TYR A 106 9.11 6.45 9.93
C TYR A 106 9.68 7.55 9.03
N ARG A 107 9.07 8.75 9.04
CA ARG A 107 9.59 9.91 8.30
C ARG A 107 11.00 10.28 8.76
N ARG A 108 11.19 10.47 10.06
CA ARG A 108 12.48 10.90 10.62
C ARG A 108 13.61 9.93 10.28
N LYS A 109 13.35 8.63 10.36
CA LYS A 109 14.35 7.59 10.04
C LYS A 109 14.76 7.62 8.57
N LEU A 110 13.80 7.75 7.66
CA LEU A 110 14.11 7.79 6.22
C LEU A 110 14.80 9.09 5.81
N TRP A 111 14.42 10.23 6.38
CA TRP A 111 15.15 11.47 6.17
C TRP A 111 16.56 11.43 6.74
N ALA A 112 16.79 10.78 7.88
CA ALA A 112 18.13 10.55 8.39
C ALA A 112 18.95 9.69 7.41
N LEU A 113 18.37 8.63 6.83
CA LEU A 113 19.04 7.82 5.80
C LEU A 113 19.31 8.58 4.49
N SER A 114 18.51 9.60 4.14
CA SER A 114 18.77 10.43 2.96
C SER A 114 19.74 11.59 3.23
N ALA A 115 19.91 11.99 4.49
CA ALA A 115 20.84 13.04 4.91
C ALA A 115 22.27 12.51 5.10
N GLU A 116 22.41 11.23 5.43
CA GLU A 116 23.68 10.53 5.25
C GLU A 116 23.98 10.55 3.75
N PRO A 117 25.12 11.10 3.28
CA PRO A 117 25.55 10.84 1.93
C PRO A 117 25.60 9.32 1.83
N PHE A 118 24.84 8.73 0.90
CA PHE A 118 25.06 7.34 0.54
C PHE A 118 26.55 7.26 0.19
N CYS A 119 27.36 6.84 1.15
CA CYS A 119 28.65 6.28 0.92
C CYS A 119 28.35 4.88 0.41
N PHE A 120 27.72 4.84 -0.77
CA PHE A 120 27.82 3.70 -1.64
C PHE A 120 29.32 3.67 -1.90
N PRO A 121 30.06 2.72 -1.30
CA PRO A 121 31.47 2.69 -1.58
C PRO A 121 31.50 2.43 -3.09
N ALA A 122 32.15 3.29 -3.88
CA ALA A 122 32.11 3.20 -5.36
C ALA A 122 32.51 1.80 -5.90
N GLN A 123 33.14 1.01 -5.02
CA GLN A 123 33.51 -0.40 -5.08
C GLN A 123 32.35 -1.42 -4.98
N ALA A 124 31.12 -1.03 -4.60
CA ALA A 124 29.95 -1.93 -4.48
C ALA A 124 29.12 -2.04 -5.77
N ILE A 125 29.43 -1.24 -6.79
CA ILE A 125 28.89 -1.42 -8.14
C ILE A 125 29.90 -2.28 -8.90
N PRO A 126 29.57 -3.52 -9.32
CA PRO A 126 30.44 -4.31 -10.17
C PRO A 126 30.89 -3.50 -11.37
N ALA A 127 32.18 -3.58 -11.73
CA ALA A 127 32.77 -2.76 -12.79
C ALA A 127 32.03 -2.89 -14.13
N CYS A 128 31.41 -4.05 -14.41
CA CYS A 128 30.58 -4.26 -15.59
C CYS A 128 29.32 -3.36 -15.63
N TYR A 129 28.66 -3.15 -14.49
CA TYR A 129 27.47 -2.31 -14.39
C TYR A 129 27.83 -0.82 -14.51
N ALA A 130 28.92 -0.40 -13.84
CA ALA A 130 29.42 0.96 -13.95
C ALA A 130 29.85 1.31 -15.39
N ARG A 131 30.54 0.39 -16.07
CA ARG A 131 31.05 0.62 -17.43
C ARG A 131 29.96 0.61 -18.50
N HIS A 132 28.89 -0.17 -18.31
CA HIS A 132 27.77 -0.21 -19.25
C HIS A 132 26.83 0.99 -19.11
N PHE A 133 26.57 1.47 -17.88
CA PHE A 133 25.54 2.49 -17.63
C PHE A 133 26.05 3.89 -17.27
N LEU A 134 27.27 4.05 -16.75
CA LEU A 134 27.79 5.35 -16.28
C LEU A 134 28.87 5.97 -17.21
N GLY A 135 29.24 5.28 -18.29
CA GLY A 135 29.91 5.87 -19.45
C GLY A 135 31.13 6.75 -19.17
N LYS A 136 32.06 6.29 -18.32
CA LYS A 136 33.43 6.80 -18.31
C LYS A 136 34.37 5.82 -18.99
#